data_AF-A0AA96TRR2-F1
#
_entry.id   AF-A0AA96TRR2-F1
#
_cell.length_a   1.000
_cell.length_b   1.000
_cell.length_c   1.000
_cell.angle_alpha   90.00
_cell.angle_beta   90.00
_cell.angle_gamma   90.00
#
_symmetry.space_group_name_H-M   'P 1'
#
loop_
_entity.id
_entity.type
_entity.pdbx_description
1 polymer ?
#
loop_
_entity_poly.entity_id
_entity_poly.type
_entity_poly.pdbx_seq_one_letter_code
_entity_poly.pdbx_strand_id
1 'polypeptide(L)'
;MNGFSGDPDALIAMAAVLTVHRTRLVEAQQDLLVRDGQLRLVVANAVARCVADHAAAAEALRAVDPRDEDALAAARQRLSDEAARLNQARAQQRILVRVLDDAKRAVGARSRVAITSCDRGIARLRQVWQEVERAGRAFAAVLGNWIGGGTSAPLGHHPAGGGSGAASAAPVADTWAAPGGQVLVPLSEIDGVDDVVSGPLDFGKVSLADMRAGLTRLESVVLPAVRAGAGREEMRSLDEARNLTGDIGSHLRIFEAFFGDSCLKLVRENGRYTVIGGNHRIWAARRLGFDELPALVRERR
;
A
#
# COMPACT_ATOMS: atom_id res chain seq x y z
N MET A 1 27.20 17.95 15.67
CA MET A 1 26.95 16.80 14.79
C MET A 1 26.80 15.58 15.70
N ASN A 2 25.58 15.09 15.88
CA ASN A 2 25.36 13.82 16.59
C ASN A 2 25.74 12.71 15.61
N GLY A 3 26.99 12.26 15.69
CA GLY A 3 27.47 11.13 14.92
C GLY A 3 26.56 9.93 15.17
N PHE A 4 26.10 9.31 14.09
CA PHE A 4 25.35 8.06 14.16
C PHE A 4 26.24 7.02 14.85
N SER A 5 26.04 6.77 16.14
CA SER A 5 26.83 5.78 16.91
C SER A 5 26.32 4.36 16.71
N GLY A 6 25.60 4.12 15.61
CA GLY A 6 24.99 2.83 15.31
C GLY A 6 26.02 1.85 14.77
N ASP A 7 26.00 0.63 15.29
CA ASP A 7 26.76 -0.49 14.78
C ASP A 7 26.28 -0.83 13.34
N PRO A 8 27.14 -0.77 12.31
CA PRO A 8 26.80 -1.14 10.94
C PRO A 8 26.26 -2.58 10.83
N ASP A 9 26.74 -3.49 11.68
CA ASP A 9 26.30 -4.88 11.69
C ASP A 9 24.83 -5.01 12.13
N ALA A 10 24.34 -4.09 12.96
CA ALA A 10 22.94 -4.04 13.36
C ALA A 10 22.00 -3.71 12.19
N LEU A 11 22.43 -2.89 11.22
CA LEU A 11 21.63 -2.58 10.03
C LEU A 11 21.48 -3.82 9.12
N ILE A 12 22.55 -4.59 8.97
CA ILE A 12 22.55 -5.85 8.21
C ILE A 12 21.62 -6.87 8.89
N ALA A 13 21.74 -7.02 10.21
CA ALA A 13 20.87 -7.91 10.98
C ALA A 13 19.38 -7.52 10.85
N MET A 14 19.06 -6.22 10.91
CA MET A 14 17.69 -5.74 10.77
C MET A 14 17.12 -5.97 9.36
N ALA A 15 17.92 -5.76 8.32
CA ALA A 15 17.53 -6.08 6.94
C ALA A 15 17.26 -7.58 6.75
N ALA A 16 18.07 -8.45 7.37
CA ALA A 16 17.86 -9.89 7.37
C ALA A 16 16.56 -10.29 8.07
N VAL A 17 16.27 -9.70 9.24
CA VAL A 17 15.00 -9.94 9.97
C VAL A 17 13.79 -9.52 9.14
N LEU A 18 13.82 -8.33 8.53
CA LEU A 18 12.73 -7.86 7.67
C LEU A 18 12.53 -8.78 6.46
N THR A 19 13.62 -9.29 5.88
CA THR A 19 13.56 -10.24 4.75
C THR A 19 12.92 -11.55 5.17
N VAL A 20 13.33 -12.13 6.30
CA VAL A 20 12.72 -13.37 6.85
C VAL A 20 11.24 -13.15 7.16
N HIS A 21 10.88 -12.02 7.76
CA HIS A 21 9.49 -11.72 8.08
C HIS A 21 8.64 -11.57 6.83
N ARG A 22 9.15 -10.86 5.80
CA ARG A 22 8.50 -10.76 4.49
C ARG A 22 8.27 -12.14 3.86
N THR A 23 9.28 -13.00 3.85
CA THR A 23 9.15 -14.36 3.29
C THR A 23 8.07 -15.16 4.00
N ARG A 24 8.06 -15.16 5.34
CA ARG A 24 7.02 -15.85 6.14
C ARG A 24 5.61 -15.31 5.86
N LEU A 25 5.45 -14.01 5.64
CA LEU A 25 4.15 -13.42 5.28
C LEU A 25 3.68 -13.89 3.90
N VAL A 26 4.58 -14.02 2.93
CA VAL A 26 4.27 -14.54 1.59
C VAL A 26 3.90 -16.02 1.66
N GLU A 27 4.67 -16.84 2.38
CA GLU A 27 4.39 -18.25 2.60
C GLU A 27 3.02 -18.45 3.27
N ALA A 28 2.74 -17.72 4.35
CA ALA A 28 1.45 -17.76 5.02
C ALA A 28 0.27 -17.37 4.09
N GLN A 29 0.50 -16.43 3.16
CA GLN A 29 -0.49 -16.05 2.16
C GLN A 29 -0.74 -17.19 1.16
N GLN A 30 0.30 -17.90 0.72
CA GLN A 30 0.18 -19.05 -0.16
C GLN A 30 -0.53 -20.22 0.54
N ASP A 31 -0.16 -20.53 1.79
CA ASP A 31 -0.80 -21.57 2.60
C ASP A 31 -2.31 -21.31 2.78
N LEU A 32 -2.70 -20.06 3.00
CA LEU A 32 -4.11 -19.67 3.11
C LEU A 32 -4.88 -19.92 1.81
N LEU A 33 -4.26 -19.66 0.65
CA LEU A 33 -4.86 -19.95 -0.66
C LEU A 33 -5.04 -21.45 -0.89
N VAL A 34 -4.04 -22.26 -0.54
CA VAL A 34 -4.12 -23.72 -0.64
C VAL A 34 -5.23 -24.27 0.26
N ARG A 35 -5.29 -23.84 1.52
CA ARG A 35 -6.31 -24.28 2.47
C ARG A 35 -7.73 -23.87 2.06
N ASP A 36 -7.91 -22.68 1.50
CA ASP A 36 -9.21 -22.27 0.94
C ASP A 36 -9.64 -23.19 -0.21
N GLY A 37 -8.72 -23.52 -1.14
CA GLY A 37 -9.00 -24.45 -2.23
C GLY A 37 -9.44 -25.83 -1.71
N GLN A 38 -8.72 -26.37 -0.72
CA GLN A 38 -9.05 -27.65 -0.08
C GLN A 38 -10.43 -27.61 0.59
N LEU A 39 -10.73 -26.55 1.35
CA LEU A 39 -12.00 -26.44 2.05
C LEU A 39 -13.18 -26.31 1.07
N ARG A 40 -13.02 -25.55 -0.01
CA ARG A 40 -14.05 -25.44 -1.07
C ARG A 40 -14.31 -26.78 -1.73
N LEU A 41 -13.26 -27.57 -1.99
CA LEU A 41 -13.40 -28.91 -2.55
C LEU A 41 -14.16 -29.84 -1.59
N VAL A 42 -13.82 -29.82 -0.29
CA VAL A 42 -14.53 -30.62 0.73
C VAL A 42 -16.02 -30.27 0.78
N VAL A 43 -16.34 -28.97 0.78
CA VAL A 43 -17.73 -28.49 0.79
C VAL A 43 -18.46 -28.87 -0.49
N ALA A 44 -17.83 -28.72 -1.66
CA ALA A 44 -18.41 -29.11 -2.93
C ALA A 44 -18.73 -30.61 -2.97
N ASN A 45 -17.80 -31.45 -2.50
CA ASN A 45 -18.01 -32.90 -2.41
C ASN A 45 -19.13 -33.27 -1.44
N ALA A 46 -19.27 -32.55 -0.33
CA ALA A 46 -20.39 -32.77 0.60
C ALA A 46 -21.74 -32.44 -0.04
N VAL A 47 -21.85 -31.31 -0.74
CA VAL A 47 -23.06 -30.94 -1.48
C VAL A 47 -23.35 -31.93 -2.61
N ALA A 48 -22.34 -32.39 -3.33
CA ALA A 48 -22.49 -33.39 -4.39
C ALA A 48 -23.07 -34.71 -3.87
N ARG A 49 -22.64 -35.17 -2.69
CA ARG A 49 -23.23 -36.35 -2.02
C ARG A 49 -24.73 -36.13 -1.72
N CYS A 50 -25.09 -35.00 -1.10
CA CYS A 50 -26.50 -34.70 -0.83
C CYS A 50 -27.36 -34.61 -2.11
N VAL A 51 -26.79 -34.14 -3.22
CA VAL A 51 -27.48 -34.14 -4.52
C VAL A 51 -27.72 -35.57 -5.02
N ALA A 52 -26.71 -36.44 -4.91
CA ALA A 52 -26.84 -37.85 -5.30
C ALA A 52 -27.87 -38.59 -4.42
N ASP A 53 -27.85 -38.37 -3.10
CA ASP A 53 -28.79 -38.99 -2.16
C ASP A 53 -30.24 -38.54 -2.44
N HIS A 54 -30.45 -37.25 -2.71
CA HIS A 54 -31.76 -36.71 -3.11
C HIS A 54 -32.24 -37.30 -4.44
N ALA A 55 -31.36 -37.45 -5.43
CA ALA A 55 -31.70 -38.07 -6.71
C ALA A 55 -32.08 -39.55 -6.55
N ALA A 56 -31.33 -40.30 -5.74
CA ALA A 56 -31.63 -41.70 -5.43
C ALA A 56 -32.97 -41.84 -4.69
N ALA A 57 -33.29 -40.94 -3.74
CA ALA A 57 -34.59 -40.92 -3.07
C ALA A 57 -35.75 -40.63 -4.05
N ALA A 58 -35.54 -39.74 -5.02
CA ALA A 58 -36.53 -39.42 -6.04
C ALA A 58 -36.76 -40.60 -7.01
N GLU A 59 -35.70 -41.33 -7.37
CA GLU A 59 -35.81 -42.55 -8.18
C GLU A 59 -36.54 -43.67 -7.42
N ALA A 60 -36.19 -43.88 -6.14
CA ALA A 60 -36.87 -44.84 -5.28
C ALA A 60 -38.38 -44.56 -5.18
N LEU A 61 -38.78 -43.28 -5.03
CA LEU A 61 -40.19 -42.89 -5.02
C LEU A 61 -40.93 -43.27 -6.32
N ARG A 62 -40.27 -43.19 -7.49
CA ARG A 62 -40.87 -43.57 -8.78
C ARG A 62 -41.05 -45.08 -8.94
N ALA A 63 -40.28 -45.87 -8.20
CA ALA A 63 -40.32 -47.34 -8.27
C ALA A 63 -41.38 -47.97 -7.35
N VAL A 64 -41.98 -47.20 -6.42
CA VAL A 64 -43.00 -47.71 -5.49
C VAL A 64 -44.33 -47.93 -6.22
N ASP A 65 -45.00 -49.06 -5.95
CA ASP A 65 -46.36 -49.32 -6.44
C ASP A 65 -47.33 -48.28 -5.87
N PRO A 66 -48.07 -47.51 -6.72
CA PRO A 66 -49.01 -46.51 -6.24
C PRO A 66 -50.17 -47.09 -5.42
N ARG A 67 -50.40 -48.40 -5.42
CA ARG A 67 -51.42 -49.07 -4.60
C ARG A 67 -50.96 -49.36 -3.17
N ASP A 68 -49.66 -49.33 -2.91
CA ASP A 68 -49.09 -49.49 -1.58
C ASP A 68 -48.94 -48.10 -0.92
N GLU A 69 -50.00 -47.66 -0.24
CA GLU A 69 -50.08 -46.33 0.36
C GLU A 69 -49.00 -46.09 1.43
N ASP A 70 -48.65 -47.13 2.21
CA ASP A 70 -47.65 -47.06 3.27
C ASP A 70 -46.24 -46.90 2.69
N ALA A 71 -45.89 -47.71 1.68
CA ALA A 71 -44.61 -47.58 0.98
C ALA A 71 -44.49 -46.22 0.29
N LEU A 72 -45.58 -45.72 -0.30
CA LEU A 72 -45.61 -44.41 -0.95
C LEU A 72 -45.42 -43.27 0.07
N ALA A 73 -46.07 -43.35 1.22
CA ALA A 73 -45.92 -42.38 2.30
C ALA A 73 -44.47 -42.35 2.83
N ALA A 74 -43.86 -43.52 3.07
CA ALA A 74 -42.48 -43.64 3.51
C ALA A 74 -41.49 -43.07 2.48
N ALA A 75 -41.68 -43.34 1.20
CA ALA A 75 -40.82 -42.83 0.13
C ALA A 75 -40.94 -41.29 -0.02
N ARG A 76 -42.14 -40.73 0.13
CA ARG A 76 -42.36 -39.28 0.14
C ARG A 76 -41.68 -38.61 1.33
N GLN A 77 -41.79 -39.19 2.52
CA GLN A 77 -41.12 -38.67 3.71
C GLN A 77 -39.60 -38.66 3.51
N ARG A 78 -39.04 -39.78 3.01
CA ARG A 78 -37.60 -39.86 2.72
C ARG A 78 -37.15 -38.80 1.71
N LEU A 79 -37.89 -38.57 0.63
CA LEU A 79 -37.58 -37.53 -0.35
C LEU A 79 -37.60 -36.13 0.28
N SER A 80 -38.59 -35.86 1.15
CA SER A 80 -38.69 -34.60 1.90
C SER A 80 -37.49 -34.40 2.83
N ASP A 81 -37.08 -35.43 3.55
CA ASP A 81 -35.93 -35.39 4.47
C ASP A 81 -34.62 -35.12 3.70
N GLU A 82 -34.41 -35.79 2.57
CA GLU A 82 -33.22 -35.55 1.73
C GLU A 82 -33.24 -34.17 1.05
N ALA A 83 -34.42 -33.65 0.69
CA ALA A 83 -34.56 -32.28 0.20
C ALA A 83 -34.17 -31.26 1.27
N ALA A 84 -34.60 -31.48 2.52
CA ALA A 84 -34.24 -30.63 3.66
C ALA A 84 -32.72 -30.66 3.91
N ARG A 85 -32.10 -31.85 3.90
CA ARG A 85 -30.64 -32.02 4.03
C ARG A 85 -29.86 -31.30 2.93
N LEU A 86 -30.27 -31.43 1.67
CA LEU A 86 -29.65 -30.74 0.54
C LEU A 86 -29.74 -29.21 0.68
N ASN A 87 -30.90 -28.70 1.08
CA ASN A 87 -31.09 -27.27 1.32
C ASN A 87 -30.21 -26.75 2.46
N GLN A 88 -30.09 -27.51 3.56
CA GLN A 88 -29.19 -27.20 4.67
C GLN A 88 -27.72 -27.20 4.22
N ALA A 89 -27.29 -28.21 3.48
CA ALA A 89 -25.92 -28.30 2.96
C ALA A 89 -25.56 -27.10 2.04
N ARG A 90 -26.49 -26.70 1.17
CA ARG A 90 -26.33 -25.50 0.31
C ARG A 90 -26.28 -24.20 1.13
N ALA A 91 -27.10 -24.09 2.18
CA ALA A 91 -27.06 -22.94 3.08
C ALA A 91 -25.72 -22.85 3.81
N GLN A 92 -25.22 -23.96 4.35
CA GLN A 92 -23.90 -24.04 4.99
C GLN A 92 -22.77 -23.72 4.01
N GLN A 93 -22.84 -24.22 2.77
CA GLN A 93 -21.88 -23.86 1.72
C GLN A 93 -21.81 -22.35 1.50
N ARG A 94 -22.96 -21.66 1.38
CA ARG A 94 -23.00 -20.20 1.19
C ARG A 94 -22.37 -19.45 2.38
N ILE A 95 -22.64 -19.89 3.60
CA ILE A 95 -22.06 -19.30 4.82
C ILE A 95 -20.53 -19.48 4.81
N LEU A 96 -20.04 -20.70 4.56
CA LEU A 96 -18.62 -21.01 4.53
C LEU A 96 -17.88 -20.21 3.45
N VAL A 97 -18.43 -20.15 2.23
CA VAL A 97 -17.84 -19.36 1.14
C VAL A 97 -17.72 -17.89 1.54
N ARG A 98 -18.79 -17.31 2.12
CA ARG A 98 -18.77 -15.92 2.58
C ARG A 98 -17.71 -15.69 3.66
N VAL A 99 -17.64 -16.56 4.68
CA VAL A 99 -16.65 -16.45 5.77
C VAL A 99 -15.23 -16.54 5.22
N LEU A 100 -14.97 -17.42 4.25
CA LEU A 100 -13.66 -17.55 3.60
C LEU A 100 -13.31 -16.32 2.77
N ASP A 101 -14.26 -15.75 2.02
CA ASP A 101 -14.04 -14.54 1.24
C ASP A 101 -13.77 -13.32 2.14
N ASP A 102 -14.46 -13.23 3.28
CA ASP A 102 -14.25 -12.19 4.29
C ASP A 102 -12.87 -12.34 4.96
N ALA A 103 -12.50 -13.57 5.35
CA ALA A 103 -11.19 -13.86 5.91
C ALA A 103 -10.05 -13.55 4.92
N LYS A 104 -10.19 -13.95 3.66
CA LYS A 104 -9.23 -13.61 2.58
C LYS A 104 -9.09 -12.12 2.39
N ARG A 105 -10.19 -11.37 2.40
CA ARG A 105 -10.16 -9.91 2.26
C ARG A 105 -9.43 -9.26 3.43
N ALA A 106 -9.76 -9.67 4.65
CA ALA A 106 -9.15 -9.12 5.87
C ALA A 106 -7.66 -9.45 5.96
N VAL A 107 -7.28 -10.72 5.79
CA VAL A 107 -5.88 -11.16 5.85
C VAL A 107 -5.09 -10.61 4.68
N GLY A 108 -5.61 -10.71 3.45
CA GLY A 108 -4.93 -10.22 2.25
C GLY A 108 -4.66 -8.71 2.28
N ALA A 109 -5.57 -7.91 2.84
CA ALA A 109 -5.32 -6.48 3.03
C ALA A 109 -4.18 -6.23 4.04
N ARG A 110 -4.21 -6.88 5.21
CA ARG A 110 -3.19 -6.72 6.25
C ARG A 110 -1.82 -7.24 5.80
N SER A 111 -1.75 -8.41 5.18
CA SER A 111 -0.50 -8.99 4.68
C SER A 111 0.14 -8.12 3.60
N ARG A 112 -0.64 -7.56 2.67
CA ARG A 112 -0.11 -6.62 1.66
C ARG A 112 0.53 -5.40 2.31
N VAL A 113 -0.16 -4.77 3.28
CA VAL A 113 0.40 -3.62 4.01
C VAL A 113 1.69 -4.00 4.72
N ALA A 114 1.73 -5.15 5.40
CA ALA A 114 2.92 -5.62 6.09
C ALA A 114 4.09 -5.92 5.13
N ILE A 115 3.84 -6.60 4.00
CA ILE A 115 4.85 -6.88 2.98
C ILE A 115 5.40 -5.58 2.41
N THR A 116 4.54 -4.63 2.03
CA THR A 116 4.96 -3.32 1.52
C THR A 116 5.76 -2.54 2.57
N SER A 117 5.41 -2.65 3.85
CA SER A 117 6.19 -2.06 4.95
C SER A 117 7.59 -2.69 5.07
N CYS A 118 7.69 -4.02 4.96
CA CYS A 118 8.99 -4.70 4.94
C CYS A 118 9.84 -4.29 3.73
N ASP A 119 9.24 -4.23 2.54
CA ASP A 119 9.92 -3.81 1.31
C ASP A 119 10.48 -2.38 1.43
N ARG A 120 9.67 -1.46 1.97
CA ARG A 120 10.11 -0.08 2.27
C ARG A 120 11.24 -0.04 3.29
N GLY A 121 11.14 -0.80 4.39
CA GLY A 121 12.18 -0.87 5.40
C GLY A 121 13.51 -1.39 4.84
N ILE A 122 13.46 -2.45 4.04
CA ILE A 122 14.64 -3.01 3.36
C ILE A 122 15.25 -1.99 2.38
N ALA A 123 14.43 -1.29 1.60
CA ALA A 123 14.90 -0.27 0.67
C ALA A 123 15.61 0.89 1.38
N ARG A 124 15.04 1.39 2.49
CA ARG A 124 15.66 2.44 3.30
C ARG A 124 16.99 2.00 3.90
N LEU A 125 17.07 0.78 4.44
CA LEU A 125 18.33 0.25 4.98
C LEU A 125 19.42 0.16 3.90
N ARG A 126 19.08 -0.26 2.68
CA ARG A 126 20.02 -0.26 1.54
C ARG A 126 20.47 1.15 1.17
N GLN A 127 19.57 2.13 1.17
CA GLN A 127 19.94 3.52 0.89
C GLN A 127 20.95 4.05 1.91
N VAL A 128 20.69 3.86 3.21
CA VAL A 128 21.60 4.26 4.29
C VAL A 128 22.96 3.59 4.11
N TRP A 129 22.98 2.29 3.77
CA TRP A 129 24.23 1.58 3.50
C TRP A 129 25.02 2.18 2.34
N GLN A 130 24.35 2.52 1.23
CA GLN A 130 24.99 3.17 0.08
C GLN A 130 25.54 4.57 0.41
N GLU A 131 24.91 5.29 1.34
CA GLU A 131 25.39 6.58 1.84
C GLU A 131 26.63 6.41 2.73
N VAL A 132 26.64 5.40 3.62
CA VAL A 132 27.82 5.05 4.44
C VAL A 132 29.01 4.65 3.55
N GLU A 133 28.79 3.81 2.53
CA GLU A 133 29.85 3.45 1.59
C GLU A 133 30.39 4.64 0.80
N ARG A 134 29.49 5.55 0.37
CA ARG A 134 29.90 6.79 -0.32
C ARG A 134 30.75 7.66 0.59
N ALA A 135 30.35 7.84 1.84
CA ALA A 135 31.12 8.59 2.84
C ALA A 135 32.48 7.93 3.12
N GLY A 136 32.52 6.59 3.25
CA GLY A 136 33.75 5.83 3.44
C GLY A 136 34.73 5.98 2.27
N ARG A 137 34.24 5.90 1.02
CA ARG A 137 35.07 6.14 -0.19
C ARG A 137 35.60 7.56 -0.25
N ALA A 138 34.77 8.57 0.06
CA ALA A 138 35.19 9.96 0.08
C ALA A 138 36.27 10.20 1.15
N PHE A 139 36.10 9.63 2.34
CA PHE A 139 37.09 9.71 3.42
C PHE A 139 38.41 9.02 3.06
N ALA A 140 38.37 7.83 2.47
CA ALA A 140 39.56 7.12 1.99
C ALA A 140 40.30 7.92 0.91
N ALA A 141 39.60 8.60 0.01
CA ALA A 141 40.21 9.46 -1.00
C ALA A 141 40.95 10.66 -0.36
N VAL A 142 40.34 11.31 0.65
CA VAL A 142 40.98 12.40 1.39
C VAL A 142 42.22 11.92 2.12
N LEU A 143 42.15 10.77 2.81
CA LEU A 143 43.31 10.18 3.48
C LEU A 143 44.40 9.75 2.50
N GLY A 144 44.04 9.18 1.35
CA GLY A 144 44.99 8.81 0.30
C GLY A 144 45.77 10.01 -0.23
N ASN A 145 45.11 11.16 -0.40
CA ASN A 145 45.78 12.41 -0.77
C ASN A 145 46.73 12.93 0.33
N TRP A 146 46.41 12.67 1.60
CA TRP A 146 47.22 13.13 2.73
C TRP A 146 48.43 12.24 2.99
N ILE A 147 48.28 10.92 2.86
CA ILE A 147 49.32 9.93 3.14
C ILE A 147 50.20 9.67 1.89
N GLY A 148 49.62 9.75 0.69
CA GLY A 148 50.33 9.54 -0.58
C GLY A 148 51.03 10.78 -1.15
N GLY A 149 50.80 11.97 -0.58
CA GLY A 149 51.30 13.27 -1.05
C GLY A 149 52.71 13.64 -0.57
N GLY A 150 53.65 12.69 -0.64
CA GLY A 150 55.09 12.90 -0.46
C GLY A 150 55.80 13.38 -1.73
N THR A 151 55.11 14.07 -2.64
CA THR A 151 55.72 14.71 -3.81
C THR A 151 55.55 16.22 -3.74
N SER A 152 56.55 16.83 -3.12
CA SER A 152 57.12 18.15 -3.38
C SER A 152 56.55 18.85 -4.63
N ALA A 153 55.68 19.84 -4.41
CA ALA A 153 55.41 20.88 -5.40
C ALA A 153 55.30 22.24 -4.70
N PRO A 154 55.72 23.33 -5.36
CA PRO A 154 56.36 24.47 -4.71
C PRO A 154 55.41 25.46 -4.05
N LEU A 155 55.90 26.01 -2.94
CA LEU A 155 55.35 27.11 -2.15
C LEU A 155 54.83 28.27 -3.02
N GLY A 156 53.52 28.42 -3.10
CA GLY A 156 52.83 29.56 -3.70
C GLY A 156 51.84 30.17 -2.71
N HIS A 157 52.31 31.17 -1.97
CA HIS A 157 51.60 32.28 -1.31
C HIS A 157 50.06 32.18 -1.09
N HIS A 158 49.64 32.08 0.18
CA HIS A 158 48.27 32.31 0.64
C HIS A 158 48.04 33.78 1.05
N PRO A 159 46.90 34.41 0.70
CA PRO A 159 46.40 35.55 1.44
C PRO A 159 45.48 35.10 2.59
N ALA A 160 45.74 35.65 3.77
CA ALA A 160 44.96 35.48 4.98
C ALA A 160 43.69 36.34 4.94
N GLY A 161 42.55 35.75 5.28
CA GLY A 161 41.28 36.47 5.44
C GLY A 161 40.39 35.73 6.42
N GLY A 162 40.30 36.26 7.64
CA GLY A 162 39.47 35.72 8.72
C GLY A 162 37.98 36.00 8.53
N GLY A 163 37.15 35.13 9.09
CA GLY A 163 35.69 35.25 9.03
C GLY A 163 34.97 34.44 10.09
N SER A 164 34.57 35.15 11.14
CA SER A 164 33.54 34.93 12.17
C SER A 164 32.59 33.72 12.07
N GLY A 165 32.34 33.13 13.24
CA GLY A 165 31.46 31.98 13.44
C GLY A 165 30.00 32.23 13.10
N ALA A 166 29.45 31.36 12.25
CA ALA A 166 28.03 31.28 11.94
C ALA A 166 27.36 30.23 12.84
N ALA A 167 26.27 30.64 13.48
CA ALA A 167 25.37 29.76 14.22
C ALA A 167 24.87 28.63 13.29
N SER A 168 25.04 27.39 13.77
CA SER A 168 24.58 26.18 13.07
C SER A 168 23.06 26.10 13.19
N ALA A 169 22.36 26.77 12.29
CA ALA A 169 21.00 26.39 11.93
C ALA A 169 21.07 24.96 11.37
N ALA A 170 20.30 24.05 11.95
CA ALA A 170 20.18 22.69 11.42
C ALA A 170 19.81 22.79 9.94
N PRO A 171 20.48 22.01 9.05
CA PRO A 171 20.14 22.04 7.63
C PRO A 171 18.67 21.65 7.49
N VAL A 172 17.87 22.59 7.01
CA VAL A 172 16.53 22.31 6.50
C VAL A 172 16.78 21.32 5.37
N ALA A 173 16.43 20.05 5.60
CA ALA A 173 16.58 19.00 4.61
C ALA A 173 16.03 19.52 3.28
N ASP A 174 16.75 19.29 2.18
CA ASP A 174 16.36 19.69 0.82
C ASP A 174 14.93 19.21 0.52
N THR A 175 13.95 20.03 0.89
CA THR A 175 12.55 19.75 0.68
C THR A 175 12.31 19.99 -0.80
N TRP A 176 12.26 18.90 -1.55
CA TRP A 176 11.81 18.92 -2.92
C TRP A 176 10.52 19.76 -3.03
N ALA A 177 10.57 20.76 -3.90
CA ALA A 177 9.43 21.59 -4.24
C ALA A 177 9.02 21.29 -5.68
N ALA A 178 7.75 20.95 -5.88
CA ALA A 178 7.18 20.80 -7.20
C ALA A 178 7.14 22.17 -7.92
N PRO A 179 7.04 22.20 -9.27
CA PRO A 179 6.96 23.45 -10.03
C PRO A 179 5.82 24.40 -9.60
N GLY A 180 4.75 23.87 -9.02
CA GLY A 180 3.62 24.65 -8.50
C GLY A 180 3.77 25.11 -7.04
N GLY A 181 4.95 24.97 -6.44
CA GLY A 181 5.21 25.34 -5.04
C GLY A 181 4.66 24.35 -4.01
N GLN A 182 4.17 23.18 -4.43
CA GLN A 182 3.81 22.11 -3.51
C GLN A 182 5.06 21.46 -2.93
N VAL A 183 5.00 21.13 -1.65
CA VAL A 183 6.02 20.37 -0.94
C VAL A 183 5.45 19.04 -0.47
N LEU A 184 6.32 18.07 -0.23
CA LEU A 184 5.89 16.79 0.34
C LEU A 184 5.73 16.95 1.85
N VAL A 185 4.51 16.70 2.32
CA VAL A 185 4.16 16.86 3.73
C VAL A 185 3.96 15.48 4.35
N PRO A 186 4.68 15.14 5.43
CA PRO A 186 4.49 13.89 6.15
C PRO A 186 3.05 13.77 6.66
N LEU A 187 2.37 12.67 6.37
CA LEU A 187 0.99 12.45 6.79
C LEU A 187 0.85 12.32 8.31
N SER A 188 1.94 12.02 9.01
CA SER A 188 2.02 11.99 10.48
C SER A 188 1.96 13.37 11.13
N GLU A 189 2.23 14.44 10.37
CA GLU A 189 2.25 15.82 10.89
C GLU A 189 0.94 16.58 10.62
N ILE A 190 -0.02 15.93 9.95
CA ILE A 190 -1.33 16.51 9.61
C ILE A 190 -2.36 16.13 10.68
N ASP A 191 -3.08 17.09 11.25
CA ASP A 191 -4.10 16.84 12.27
C ASP A 191 -5.53 16.93 11.70
N GLY A 192 -6.51 16.38 12.43
CA GLY A 192 -7.95 16.60 12.23
C GLY A 192 -8.63 15.88 11.05
N VAL A 193 -7.93 15.01 10.33
CA VAL A 193 -8.48 14.31 9.14
C VAL A 193 -9.55 13.29 9.52
N ASP A 194 -9.30 12.51 10.57
CA ASP A 194 -10.18 11.40 10.98
C ASP A 194 -11.48 11.89 11.65
N ASP A 195 -11.57 13.17 12.02
CA ASP A 195 -12.79 13.80 12.55
C ASP A 195 -13.78 14.19 11.45
N VAL A 196 -13.31 14.36 10.21
CA VAL A 196 -14.10 14.85 9.08
C VAL A 196 -14.58 13.72 8.17
N VAL A 197 -13.76 12.69 7.98
CA VAL A 197 -14.07 11.55 7.10
C VAL A 197 -14.15 10.29 7.96
N SER A 198 -15.36 9.77 8.11
CA SER A 198 -15.67 8.61 8.94
C SER A 198 -15.53 7.29 8.18
N GLY A 199 -15.77 7.31 6.87
CA GLY A 199 -15.75 6.09 6.09
C GLY A 199 -15.97 6.23 4.59
N PRO A 200 -16.11 5.08 3.89
CA PRO A 200 -16.31 5.06 2.44
C PRO A 200 -17.57 5.78 1.95
N LEU A 201 -18.59 5.94 2.80
CA LEU A 201 -19.84 6.61 2.43
C LEU A 201 -19.69 8.13 2.26
N ASP A 202 -18.63 8.72 2.81
CA ASP A 202 -18.36 10.16 2.71
C ASP A 202 -17.82 10.56 1.32
N PHE A 203 -17.46 9.57 0.49
CA PHE A 203 -16.87 9.74 -0.85
C PHE A 203 -17.93 10.03 -1.93
N GLY A 204 -18.57 11.20 -1.86
CA GLY A 204 -19.63 11.58 -2.80
C GLY A 204 -19.16 12.04 -4.20
N LYS A 205 -17.90 12.47 -4.35
CA LYS A 205 -17.38 13.02 -5.63
C LYS A 205 -16.62 11.99 -6.48
N VAL A 206 -15.87 11.12 -5.83
CA VAL A 206 -15.02 10.09 -6.44
C VAL A 206 -15.11 8.89 -5.53
N SER A 207 -15.35 7.69 -6.08
CA SER A 207 -15.47 6.49 -5.24
C SER A 207 -14.17 6.23 -4.46
N LEU A 208 -14.26 5.58 -3.31
CA LEU A 208 -13.06 5.18 -2.56
C LEU A 208 -12.15 4.26 -3.40
N ALA A 209 -12.71 3.43 -4.27
CA ALA A 209 -11.94 2.55 -5.15
C ALA A 209 -11.11 3.37 -6.14
N ASP A 210 -11.72 4.34 -6.81
CA ASP A 210 -11.03 5.22 -7.78
C ASP A 210 -9.99 6.10 -7.08
N MET A 211 -10.31 6.62 -5.89
CA MET A 211 -9.36 7.38 -5.08
C MET A 211 -8.10 6.56 -4.76
N ARG A 212 -8.29 5.29 -4.39
CA ARG A 212 -7.17 4.38 -4.09
C ARG A 212 -6.34 4.09 -5.33
N ALA A 213 -7.00 3.82 -6.46
CA ALA A 213 -6.32 3.63 -7.74
C ALA A 213 -5.51 4.88 -8.15
N GLY A 214 -6.10 6.06 -7.98
CA GLY A 214 -5.45 7.34 -8.25
C GLY A 214 -4.22 7.59 -7.37
N LEU A 215 -4.32 7.30 -6.05
CA LEU A 215 -3.19 7.38 -5.13
C LEU A 215 -2.07 6.40 -5.48
N THR A 216 -2.39 5.14 -5.80
CA THR A 216 -1.38 4.17 -6.24
C THR A 216 -0.67 4.63 -7.51
N ARG A 217 -1.39 5.21 -8.47
CA ARG A 217 -0.81 5.75 -9.71
C ARG A 217 -0.04 7.06 -9.47
N LEU A 218 -0.43 7.86 -8.48
CA LEU A 218 0.36 9.00 -8.00
C LEU A 218 1.75 8.53 -7.56
N GLU A 219 1.83 7.55 -6.67
CA GLU A 219 3.12 7.05 -6.13
C GLU A 219 3.98 6.38 -7.19
N SER A 220 3.39 5.53 -8.03
CA SER A 220 4.14 4.66 -8.93
C SER A 220 4.54 5.33 -10.26
N VAL A 221 3.82 6.37 -10.70
CA VAL A 221 4.03 6.98 -12.01
C VAL A 221 4.14 8.50 -11.94
N VAL A 222 3.13 9.18 -11.42
CA VAL A 222 3.04 10.64 -11.54
C VAL A 222 4.11 11.33 -10.69
N LEU A 223 4.24 10.98 -9.41
CA LEU A 223 5.20 11.62 -8.52
C LEU A 223 6.67 11.41 -8.98
N PRO A 224 7.11 10.20 -9.37
CA PRO A 224 8.41 10.01 -9.99
C PRO A 224 8.63 10.88 -11.23
N ALA A 225 7.64 10.98 -12.12
CA ALA A 225 7.75 11.79 -13.33
C ALA A 225 7.85 13.29 -13.01
N VAL A 226 7.05 13.80 -12.07
CA VAL A 226 7.11 15.22 -11.64
C VAL A 226 8.44 15.52 -10.97
N ARG A 227 9.00 14.59 -10.18
CA ARG A 227 10.36 14.72 -9.62
C ARG A 227 11.43 14.81 -10.71
N ALA A 228 11.21 14.18 -11.86
CA ALA A 228 12.08 14.28 -13.04
C ALA A 228 11.81 15.53 -13.90
N GLY A 229 10.91 16.43 -13.48
CA GLY A 229 10.59 17.67 -14.17
C GLY A 229 9.40 17.58 -15.13
N ALA A 230 8.69 16.45 -15.19
CA ALA A 230 7.51 16.33 -16.03
C ALA A 230 6.36 17.22 -15.51
N GLY A 231 5.66 17.87 -16.43
CA GLY A 231 4.52 18.73 -16.17
C GLY A 231 3.23 18.18 -16.75
N ARG A 232 2.29 19.09 -17.00
CA ARG A 232 0.94 18.76 -17.47
C ARG A 232 0.92 18.13 -18.86
N GLU A 233 1.78 18.61 -19.76
CA GLU A 233 1.82 18.14 -21.15
C GLU A 233 2.31 16.69 -21.23
N GLU A 234 3.36 16.36 -20.47
CA GLU A 234 3.91 15.02 -20.41
C GLU A 234 2.90 14.02 -19.84
N MET A 235 2.10 14.41 -18.84
CA MET A 235 1.02 13.56 -18.31
C MET A 235 -0.07 13.31 -19.36
N ARG A 236 -0.38 14.30 -20.21
CA ARG A 236 -1.31 14.12 -21.33
C ARG A 236 -0.76 13.14 -22.35
N SER A 237 0.50 13.28 -22.74
CA SER A 237 1.14 12.34 -23.67
C SER A 237 1.20 10.91 -23.11
N LEU A 238 1.43 10.75 -21.81
CA LEU A 238 1.37 9.43 -21.14
C LEU A 238 -0.03 8.83 -21.15
N ASP A 239 -1.08 9.65 -21.03
CA ASP A 239 -2.46 9.20 -21.12
C ASP A 239 -2.83 8.76 -22.55
N GLU A 240 -2.45 9.55 -23.55
CA GLU A 240 -2.67 9.21 -24.97
C GLU A 240 -1.98 7.90 -25.34
N ALA A 241 -0.71 7.74 -24.95
CA ALA A 241 0.06 6.52 -25.20
C ALA A 241 -0.55 5.25 -24.55
N ARG A 242 -1.37 5.42 -23.51
CA ARG A 242 -2.03 4.32 -22.79
C ARG A 242 -3.54 4.24 -23.01
N ASN A 243 -4.09 5.04 -23.92
CA ASN A 243 -5.54 5.16 -24.15
C ASN A 243 -6.34 5.47 -22.87
N LEU A 244 -5.82 6.35 -22.01
CA LEU A 244 -6.46 6.79 -20.76
C LEU A 244 -7.07 8.20 -20.85
N THR A 245 -7.06 8.82 -22.02
CA THR A 245 -7.56 10.18 -22.22
C THR A 245 -9.01 10.32 -21.74
N GLY A 246 -9.23 11.21 -20.76
CA GLY A 246 -10.56 11.49 -20.17
C GLY A 246 -10.97 10.56 -19.02
N ASP A 247 -10.25 9.45 -18.80
CA ASP A 247 -10.52 8.49 -17.72
C ASP A 247 -10.37 9.14 -16.34
N ILE A 248 -11.15 8.69 -15.35
CA ILE A 248 -11.08 9.23 -13.98
C ILE A 248 -9.72 8.97 -13.32
N GLY A 249 -9.04 7.90 -13.72
CA GLY A 249 -7.71 7.54 -13.27
C GLY A 249 -6.59 8.07 -14.18
N SER A 250 -6.85 8.85 -15.21
CA SER A 250 -5.79 9.32 -16.10
C SER A 250 -4.66 10.04 -15.33
N HIS A 251 -3.42 9.91 -15.80
CA HIS A 251 -2.25 10.54 -15.19
C HIS A 251 -2.42 12.06 -15.13
N LEU A 252 -3.01 12.67 -16.15
CA LEU A 252 -3.32 14.10 -16.18
C LEU A 252 -4.30 14.50 -15.06
N ARG A 253 -5.39 13.75 -14.87
CA ARG A 253 -6.36 14.07 -13.79
C ARG A 253 -5.75 13.91 -12.41
N ILE A 254 -4.89 12.89 -12.22
CA ILE A 254 -4.16 12.69 -10.97
C ILE A 254 -3.18 13.84 -10.75
N PHE A 255 -2.43 14.23 -11.79
CA PHE A 255 -1.53 15.38 -11.71
C PHE A 255 -2.28 16.65 -11.30
N GLU A 256 -3.41 16.96 -11.94
CA GLU A 256 -4.23 18.13 -11.59
C GLU A 256 -4.82 18.06 -10.17
N ALA A 257 -5.11 16.85 -9.67
CA ALA A 257 -5.63 16.63 -8.33
C ALA A 257 -4.61 16.89 -7.21
N PHE A 258 -3.31 16.78 -7.50
CA PHE A 258 -2.23 16.88 -6.51
C PHE A 258 -1.27 18.07 -6.75
N PHE A 259 -1.14 18.53 -7.99
CA PHE A 259 -0.23 19.61 -8.39
C PHE A 259 -0.93 20.78 -9.09
N GLY A 260 -2.22 20.65 -9.42
CA GLY A 260 -3.04 21.73 -9.97
C GLY A 260 -3.78 22.54 -8.90
N ASP A 261 -4.82 23.26 -9.32
CA ASP A 261 -5.61 24.15 -8.44
C ASP A 261 -6.38 23.42 -7.34
N SER A 262 -6.64 22.13 -7.59
CA SER A 262 -7.36 21.24 -6.69
C SER A 262 -6.45 20.43 -5.75
N CYS A 263 -5.16 20.77 -5.68
CA CYS A 263 -4.17 20.17 -4.79
C CYS A 263 -4.58 20.22 -3.30
N LEU A 264 -3.88 19.44 -2.48
CA LEU A 264 -4.06 19.48 -1.03
C LEU A 264 -3.61 20.85 -0.52
N LYS A 265 -4.39 21.45 0.37
CA LYS A 265 -4.12 22.77 0.94
C LYS A 265 -4.04 22.64 2.45
N LEU A 266 -2.90 23.01 3.01
CA LEU A 266 -2.61 22.90 4.44
C LEU A 266 -2.21 24.27 5.00
N VAL A 267 -2.57 24.52 6.26
CA VAL A 267 -2.00 25.62 7.06
C VAL A 267 -1.00 25.02 8.03
N ARG A 268 0.21 25.58 8.11
CA ARG A 268 1.18 25.25 9.14
C ARG A 268 1.06 26.23 10.31
N GLU A 269 0.96 25.68 11.52
CA GLU A 269 0.88 26.44 12.77
C GLU A 269 1.62 25.64 13.86
N ASN A 270 2.58 26.27 14.55
CA ASN A 270 3.36 25.64 15.62
C ASN A 270 4.01 24.30 15.22
N GLY A 271 4.44 24.18 13.96
CA GLY A 271 5.08 22.98 13.44
C GLY A 271 4.12 21.85 13.06
N ARG A 272 2.81 22.02 13.18
CA ARG A 272 1.80 21.06 12.75
C ARG A 272 0.98 21.56 11.57
N TYR A 273 0.35 20.65 10.82
CA TYR A 273 -0.47 21.00 9.66
C TYR A 273 -1.96 20.78 9.92
N THR A 274 -2.76 21.79 9.63
CA THR A 274 -4.23 21.70 9.63
C THR A 274 -4.73 21.67 8.18
N VAL A 275 -5.70 20.79 7.89
CA VAL A 275 -6.24 20.63 6.53
C VAL A 275 -7.25 21.72 6.19
N ILE A 276 -7.00 22.47 5.11
CA ILE A 276 -8.01 23.36 4.50
C ILE A 276 -8.82 22.59 3.46
N GLY A 277 -8.14 21.74 2.67
CA GLY A 277 -8.77 21.00 1.59
C GLY A 277 -8.03 19.72 1.26
N GLY A 278 -8.79 18.67 0.93
CA GLY A 278 -8.26 17.35 0.57
C GLY A 278 -8.41 16.25 1.62
N ASN A 279 -9.27 16.43 2.63
CA ASN A 279 -9.50 15.43 3.71
C ASN A 279 -9.66 14.00 3.19
N HIS A 280 -10.50 13.77 2.18
CA HIS A 280 -10.72 12.44 1.58
C HIS A 280 -9.44 11.81 1.00
N ARG A 281 -8.56 12.61 0.38
CA ARG A 281 -7.29 12.14 -0.19
C ARG A 281 -6.33 11.75 0.93
N ILE A 282 -6.22 12.58 1.96
CA ILE A 282 -5.35 12.32 3.11
C ILE A 282 -5.82 11.09 3.87
N TRP A 283 -7.13 10.98 4.11
CA TRP A 283 -7.76 9.85 4.76
C TRP A 283 -7.49 8.53 4.01
N ALA A 284 -7.67 8.54 2.69
CA ALA A 284 -7.42 7.38 1.84
C ALA A 284 -5.93 7.02 1.79
N ALA A 285 -5.04 8.01 1.70
CA ALA A 285 -3.60 7.83 1.65
C ALA A 285 -3.05 7.22 2.94
N ARG A 286 -3.50 7.68 4.12
CA ARG A 286 -3.15 7.07 5.42
C ARG A 286 -3.48 5.58 5.46
N ARG A 287 -4.68 5.21 5.01
CA ARG A 287 -5.15 3.81 5.00
C ARG A 287 -4.46 2.95 3.94
N LEU A 288 -3.89 3.58 2.91
CA LEU A 288 -2.99 2.93 1.96
C LEU A 288 -1.54 2.87 2.44
N GLY A 289 -1.21 3.53 3.55
CA GLY A 289 0.13 3.52 4.15
C GLY A 289 1.12 4.47 3.49
N PHE A 290 0.66 5.55 2.86
CA PHE A 290 1.51 6.61 2.34
C PHE A 290 2.19 7.35 3.49
N ASP A 291 3.45 7.74 3.29
CA ASP A 291 4.23 8.48 4.30
C ASP A 291 4.06 10.00 4.13
N GLU A 292 3.97 10.47 2.90
CA GLU A 292 3.90 11.89 2.54
C GLU A 292 2.95 12.10 1.35
N LEU A 293 2.40 13.30 1.24
CA LEU A 293 1.65 13.73 0.06
C LEU A 293 2.06 15.15 -0.38
N PRO A 294 2.03 15.43 -1.70
CA PRO A 294 2.25 16.78 -2.18
C PRO A 294 1.10 17.69 -1.76
N ALA A 295 1.45 18.80 -1.13
CA ALA A 295 0.49 19.79 -0.65
C ALA A 295 1.04 21.21 -0.80
N LEU A 296 0.12 22.15 -1.02
CA LEU A 296 0.39 23.57 -0.90
C LEU A 296 0.25 23.98 0.57
N VAL A 297 1.37 24.41 1.16
CA VAL A 297 1.44 24.82 2.57
C VAL A 297 1.41 26.34 2.66
N ARG A 298 0.58 26.88 3.55
CA ARG A 298 0.59 28.29 3.94
C ARG A 298 0.97 28.41 5.41
N GLU A 299 1.86 29.34 5.73
CA GLU A 299 2.16 29.67 7.13
C GLU A 299 1.03 30.51 7.72
N ARG A 300 0.54 30.14 8.92
CA ARG A 300 -0.35 31.00 9.69
C ARG A 300 0.49 32.11 10.32
N ARG A 301 0.26 33.35 9.90
CA ARG A 301 0.84 34.54 10.53
C ARG A 301 -0.04 35.02 11.68
#